data_AF-A0A503TFE6-F1
#
_entry.id   AF-A0A503TFE6-F1
#
_cell.length_a   1.000
_cell.length_b   1.000
_cell.length_c   1.000
_cell.angle_alpha   90.00
_cell.angle_beta   90.00
_cell.angle_gamma   90.00
#
_symmetry.space_group_name_H-M   'P 1'
#
loop_
_entity.id
_entity.type
_entity.pdbx_description
1 polymer ?
#
loop_
_entity_poly.entity_id
_entity_poly.type
_entity_poly.pdbx_seq_one_letter_code
_entity_poly.pdbx_strand_id
1 'polypeptide(L)' 'MTNEENAAISVAAEADPDAQPTDVVSRRKAGRPPLARPKRAIQLRLDADVLDRFKADGDGWQTRMNEALRKAVGL' A
#
# COMPACT_ATOMS: atom_id res chain seq x y z
N MET A 1 19.10 -12.53 22.49
CA MET A 1 19.93 -11.49 21.86
C MET A 1 20.28 -10.49 22.94
N THR A 2 21.53 -10.53 23.39
CA THR A 2 22.02 -9.68 24.49
C THR A 2 22.36 -8.28 23.96
N ASN A 3 22.38 -7.29 24.86
CA ASN A 3 22.72 -5.91 24.49
C ASN A 3 24.17 -5.80 23.94
N GLU A 4 25.07 -6.67 24.40
CA GLU A 4 26.47 -6.74 23.95
C GLU A 4 26.62 -7.21 22.50
N GLU A 5 25.83 -8.19 22.05
CA GLU A 5 25.82 -8.61 20.65
C GLU A 5 25.42 -7.46 19.72
N ASN A 6 24.39 -6.71 20.09
CA ASN A 6 23.92 -5.56 19.31
C ASN A 6 24.96 -4.43 19.25
N ALA A 7 25.69 -4.21 20.35
CA ALA A 7 26.76 -3.22 20.40
C ALA A 7 27.95 -3.63 19.51
N ALA A 8 28.35 -4.90 19.54
CA ALA A 8 29.42 -5.41 18.69
C ALA A 8 29.09 -5.33 17.19
N ILE A 9 27.83 -5.60 16.82
CA ILE A 9 27.34 -5.46 15.43
C ILE A 9 27.40 -4.01 14.96
N SER A 10 27.01 -3.04 15.80
CA SER A 10 27.05 -1.61 15.43
C SER A 10 28.47 -1.12 15.22
N VAL A 11 29.39 -1.45 16.13
CA VAL A 11 30.80 -1.06 16.01
C VAL A 11 31.44 -1.64 14.75
N ALA A 12 31.15 -2.90 14.43
CA ALA A 12 31.64 -3.53 13.21
C ALA A 12 31.08 -2.87 11.94
N ALA A 13 29.81 -2.45 11.96
CA ALA A 13 29.18 -1.76 10.83
C ALA A 13 29.70 -0.32 10.62
N GLU A 14 30.04 0.39 11.70
CA GLU A 14 30.58 1.76 11.62
C GLU A 14 32.07 1.78 11.23
N ALA A 15 32.82 0.73 11.56
CA ALA A 15 34.22 0.59 11.21
C ALA A 15 34.47 0.09 9.77
N ASP A 16 33.42 -0.35 9.07
CA ASP A 16 33.51 -0.87 7.70
C ASP A 16 33.69 0.30 6.69
N PRO A 17 34.85 0.41 6.01
CA PRO A 17 35.10 1.47 5.03
C PRO A 17 34.25 1.35 3.76
N ASP A 18 33.67 0.17 3.48
CA ASP A 18 32.73 -0.07 2.37
C ASP A 18 31.27 0.18 2.79
N ALA A 19 31.00 0.52 4.05
CA ALA A 19 29.67 0.87 4.52
C ALA A 19 29.17 2.12 3.79
N GLN A 20 28.16 1.92 2.94
CA GLN A 20 27.56 3.02 2.22
C GLN A 20 26.61 3.82 3.13
N PRO A 21 26.66 5.16 3.11
CA PRO A 21 25.71 5.99 3.84
C PRO A 21 24.28 5.72 3.37
N THR A 22 23.44 5.25 4.28
CA THR A 22 22.04 4.88 4.00
C THR A 22 21.07 6.08 4.04
N ASP A 23 21.54 7.27 4.39
CA ASP A 23 20.72 8.43 4.73
C ASP A 23 20.19 9.23 3.52
N VAL A 24 20.88 9.21 2.37
CA VAL A 24 20.52 10.03 1.20
C VAL A 24 19.74 9.29 0.10
N VAL A 25 19.94 7.97 -0.06
CA VAL A 25 19.22 7.17 -1.08
C VAL A 25 17.97 6.50 -0.53
N SER A 26 17.97 6.09 0.76
CA SER A 26 16.82 5.43 1.42
C SER A 26 15.63 6.37 1.66
N ARG A 27 15.88 7.70 1.73
CA ARG A 27 14.83 8.70 2.01
C ARG A 27 14.02 9.10 0.77
N ARG A 28 14.46 8.75 -0.44
CA ARG A 28 13.57 8.77 -1.61
C ARG A 28 12.60 7.62 -1.40
N LYS A 29 11.44 7.90 -0.79
CA LYS A 29 10.34 6.93 -0.65
C LYS A 29 10.16 6.22 -1.99
N ALA A 30 10.71 5.01 -2.11
CA ALA A 30 10.54 4.18 -3.27
C ALA A 30 9.06 3.80 -3.29
N GLY A 31 8.30 4.46 -4.16
CA GLY A 31 6.86 4.32 -4.19
C GLY A 31 6.26 5.05 -5.39
N ARG A 32 5.11 4.55 -5.87
CA ARG A 32 4.31 5.25 -6.87
C ARG A 32 3.97 6.65 -6.33
N PRO A 33 4.09 7.72 -7.14
CA PRO A 33 3.66 9.04 -6.74
C PRO A 33 2.24 9.00 -6.15
N PRO A 34 1.97 9.69 -5.04
CA PRO A 34 0.66 9.68 -4.43
C PRO A 34 -0.38 10.22 -5.41
N LEU A 35 -1.49 9.50 -5.58
CA LEU A 35 -2.61 9.98 -6.38
C LEU A 35 -3.22 11.20 -5.67
N ALA A 36 -3.55 12.25 -6.43
CA ALA A 36 -4.22 13.43 -5.89
C ALA A 36 -5.61 13.11 -5.27
N ARG A 37 -6.28 12.08 -5.80
CA ARG A 37 -7.59 11.60 -5.34
C ARG A 37 -7.61 10.06 -5.32
N PRO A 38 -7.08 9.41 -4.28
CA PRO A 38 -7.11 7.96 -4.17
C PRO A 38 -8.53 7.44 -3.89
N LYS A 39 -8.79 6.17 -4.23
CA LYS A 39 -10.01 5.48 -3.78
C LYS A 39 -10.00 5.39 -2.26
N ARG A 40 -11.14 5.66 -1.62
CA ARG A 40 -11.30 5.52 -0.16
C ARG A 40 -11.90 4.16 0.14
N ALA A 41 -11.21 3.36 0.96
CA ALA A 41 -11.77 2.14 1.52
C ALA A 41 -12.76 2.53 2.63
N ILE A 42 -14.00 2.08 2.51
CA ILE A 42 -15.07 2.33 3.49
C ILE A 42 -15.74 1.01 3.85
N GLN A 43 -16.33 0.95 5.04
CA GLN A 43 -17.22 -0.13 5.43
C GLN A 43 -18.64 0.22 4.95
N LEU A 44 -19.16 -0.53 3.97
CA LEU A 44 -20.48 -0.33 3.39
C LEU A 44 -21.24 -1.66 3.40
N ARG A 45 -22.50 -1.63 3.81
CA ARG A 45 -23.41 -2.78 3.69
C ARG A 45 -24.24 -2.57 2.42
N LEU A 46 -24.32 -3.59 1.59
CA LEU A 46 -25.11 -3.64 0.37
C LEU A 46 -26.07 -4.83 0.47
N ASP A 47 -27.16 -4.77 -0.29
CA ASP A 47 -28.05 -5.92 -0.44
C ASP A 47 -27.28 -7.09 -1.09
N ALA A 48 -27.63 -8.31 -0.65
CA ALA A 48 -26.88 -9.52 -1.03
C ALA A 48 -26.99 -9.81 -2.53
N ASP A 49 -28.17 -9.63 -3.11
CA ASP A 49 -28.45 -9.81 -4.54
C ASP A 49 -27.63 -8.86 -5.42
N VAL A 50 -27.48 -7.60 -5.00
CA VAL A 50 -26.63 -6.61 -5.69
C VAL A 50 -25.17 -7.08 -5.68
N LEU A 51 -24.67 -7.52 -4.53
CA LEU A 51 -23.30 -7.99 -4.40
C LEU A 51 -23.04 -9.24 -5.25
N ASP A 52 -23.97 -10.20 -5.20
CA ASP A 52 -23.90 -11.45 -5.96
C ASP A 52 -23.94 -11.18 -7.45
N ARG A 53 -24.77 -10.23 -7.91
CA ARG A 53 -24.82 -9.83 -9.32
C ARG A 53 -23.48 -9.33 -9.83
N PHE A 54 -22.81 -8.44 -9.09
CA PHE A 54 -21.50 -7.94 -9.51
C PHE A 54 -20.44 -9.04 -9.46
N LYS A 55 -20.43 -9.89 -8.42
CA LYS A 55 -19.47 -10.99 -8.27
C LYS A 55 -19.61 -12.07 -9.34
N ALA A 56 -20.83 -12.30 -9.86
CA ALA A 56 -21.09 -13.30 -10.90
C ALA A 56 -20.26 -13.08 -12.17
N ASP A 57 -19.93 -11.82 -12.47
CA ASP A 57 -19.08 -11.43 -13.61
C ASP A 57 -17.57 -11.69 -13.36
N GLY A 58 -17.20 -12.27 -12.20
CA GLY A 58 -15.83 -12.65 -11.87
C GLY A 58 -14.91 -11.47 -11.52
N ASP A 59 -13.63 -11.59 -11.88
CA ASP A 59 -12.60 -10.61 -11.55
C ASP A 59 -12.96 -9.19 -12.00
N GLY A 60 -12.54 -8.21 -11.21
CA GLY A 60 -12.80 -6.80 -11.47
C GLY A 60 -14.23 -6.33 -11.14
N TRP A 61 -15.06 -7.16 -10.50
CA TRP A 61 -16.42 -6.78 -10.10
C TRP A 61 -16.49 -5.50 -9.25
N GLN A 62 -15.50 -5.27 -8.38
CA GLN A 62 -15.41 -4.04 -7.59
C GLN A 62 -15.17 -2.80 -8.45
N THR A 63 -14.39 -2.94 -9.54
CA THR A 63 -14.16 -1.85 -10.49
C THR A 63 -15.43 -1.53 -11.26
N ARG A 64 -16.16 -2.54 -11.74
CA ARG A 64 -17.46 -2.37 -12.41
C ARG A 64 -18.50 -1.73 -11.48
N MET A 65 -18.56 -2.18 -10.22
CA MET A 65 -19.44 -1.60 -9.21
C MET A 65 -19.11 -0.12 -8.97
N ASN A 66 -17.82 0.22 -8.86
CA ASN A 66 -17.40 1.62 -8.72
C ASN A 66 -17.78 2.47 -9.95
N GLU A 67 -17.64 1.94 -11.17
CA GLU A 67 -18.07 2.62 -12.39
C GLU A 67 -19.58 2.86 -12.42
N ALA A 68 -20.38 1.87 -12.04
CA ALA A 68 -21.84 2.00 -11.93
C ALA A 68 -22.23 3.09 -10.91
N LEU A 69 -21.55 3.14 -9.75
CA LEU A 69 -21.78 4.18 -8.75
C LEU A 69 -21.43 5.57 -9.27
N ARG A 70 -20.30 5.72 -10.00
CA ARG A 70 -19.93 6.99 -10.63
C ARG A 70 -20.99 7.45 -11.61
N LYS A 71 -21.43 6.56 -12.50
CA LYS A 71 -22.50 6.86 -13.47
C LYS A 71 -23.80 7.28 -12.79
N ALA A 72 -24.19 6.61 -11.70
CA ALA A 72 -25.40 6.93 -10.95
C ALA A 72 -25.39 8.34 -10.32
N VAL A 73 -24.21 8.86 -9.99
CA VAL A 73 -24.04 10.22 -9.44
C VAL A 73 -23.55 11.25 -10.48
N GLY A 74 -23.42 10.88 -11.75
CA GLY A 74 -22.99 11.77 -12.83
C GLY A 74 -21.48 12.07 -12.89
N LEU A 75 -20.63 11.12 -12.48
CA LEU A 75 -19.15 11.22 -12.48
C LEU A 75 -18.46 10.33 -13.52
#